data_AF-A0A2I0R524-F1
#
_entry.id   AF-A0A2I0R524-F1
#
_cell.length_a   1.000
_cell.length_b   1.000
_cell.length_c   1.000
_cell.angle_alpha   90.00
_cell.angle_beta   90.00
_cell.angle_gamma   90.00
#
_symmetry.space_group_name_H-M   'P 1'
#
loop_
_entity.id
_entity.type
_entity.pdbx_description
1 polymer ?
#
loop_
_entity_poly.entity_id
_entity_poly.type
_entity_poly.pdbx_seq_one_letter_code
_entity_poly.pdbx_strand_id
1 'polypeptide(L)'
;MYKYLCVFIFLGLNFLVQSQCEQVYIKGKVIDSLNQPGFYNLMVINLTTQQGVFGQASGGFAVYARPGDRIAFSVKGYRKKYIEVPEQNEKECHFDTLIYITKDVQEFEAVTVYPIKSLEQIKEERESLSMRETRTVTGVNVFDSPITALYERFSKKAQSKRLVAQMEYRDNKNMIVKELLRAYVSYDVVYLEEEQFTAFINFLNIDESFLKTASDYDLIMYIQDKLEHYKSLHPELFNLK
;
A
#
# COMPACT_ATOMS: atom_id res chain seq x y z
N MET A 1 -16.23 -51.80 75.24
CA MET A 1 -17.12 -50.62 75.15
C MET A 1 -16.24 -49.37 75.12
N TYR A 2 -16.49 -48.49 74.15
CA TYR A 2 -16.05 -47.09 73.95
C TYR A 2 -14.52 -46.81 74.00
N LYS A 3 -13.84 -46.54 72.87
CA LYS A 3 -13.96 -45.44 71.86
C LYS A 3 -12.98 -44.30 72.18
N TYR A 4 -11.97 -44.20 71.30
CA TYR A 4 -11.23 -43.04 70.77
C TYR A 4 -11.11 -41.75 71.58
N LEU A 5 -9.87 -41.22 71.68
CA LEU A 5 -9.64 -39.79 71.57
C LEU A 5 -8.23 -39.46 71.04
N CYS A 6 -7.97 -39.74 69.76
CA CYS A 6 -6.96 -38.99 68.99
C CYS A 6 -7.64 -37.70 68.51
N VAL A 7 -7.45 -36.59 69.22
CA VAL A 7 -7.81 -35.26 68.71
C VAL A 7 -6.60 -34.67 68.00
N PHE A 8 -6.62 -34.83 66.68
CA PHE A 8 -5.76 -34.13 65.75
C PHE A 8 -6.25 -32.68 65.67
N ILE A 9 -5.50 -31.74 66.22
CA ILE A 9 -5.72 -30.30 66.05
C ILE A 9 -5.18 -29.94 64.66
N PHE A 10 -6.06 -29.92 63.65
CA PHE A 10 -5.80 -29.29 62.36
C PHE A 10 -6.41 -27.90 62.40
N LEU A 11 -5.62 -26.90 62.81
CA LEU A 11 -6.00 -25.50 62.84
C LEU A 11 -6.32 -25.05 61.41
N GLY A 12 -7.57 -24.67 61.16
CA GLY A 12 -8.04 -24.19 59.87
C GLY A 12 -7.41 -22.86 59.48
N LEU A 13 -6.63 -22.90 58.39
CA LEU A 13 -6.45 -21.74 57.51
C LEU A 13 -7.78 -21.50 56.80
N ASN A 14 -8.60 -20.60 57.33
CA ASN A 14 -9.71 -20.03 56.57
C ASN A 14 -9.10 -19.13 55.49
N PHE A 15 -8.93 -19.66 54.28
CA PHE A 15 -8.82 -18.84 53.10
C PHE A 15 -10.13 -18.04 52.98
N LEU A 16 -10.05 -16.73 53.20
CA LEU A 16 -11.09 -15.81 52.76
C LEU A 16 -11.11 -15.87 51.22
N VAL A 17 -11.99 -16.70 50.67
CA VAL A 17 -12.34 -16.64 49.26
C VAL A 17 -13.12 -15.34 49.07
N GLN A 18 -12.46 -14.32 48.53
CA GLN A 18 -13.17 -13.15 48.02
C GLN A 18 -13.91 -13.60 46.76
N SER A 19 -15.24 -13.44 46.74
CA SER A 19 -16.03 -13.74 45.56
C SER A 19 -15.84 -12.60 44.57
N GLN A 20 -15.43 -12.89 43.34
CA GLN A 20 -15.37 -11.89 42.28
C GLN A 20 -16.62 -12.02 41.41
N CYS A 21 -17.09 -10.93 40.79
CA CYS A 21 -18.20 -10.99 39.85
C CYS A 21 -17.86 -11.95 38.70
N GLU A 22 -18.66 -13.00 38.48
CA GLU A 22 -18.45 -13.96 37.39
C GLU A 22 -18.65 -13.29 36.01
N GLN A 23 -19.62 -12.36 35.93
CA GLN A 23 -19.90 -11.54 34.76
C GLN A 23 -20.18 -10.10 35.19
N VAL A 24 -19.72 -9.15 34.40
CA VAL A 24 -19.95 -7.72 34.57
C VAL A 24 -20.90 -7.24 33.48
N TYR A 25 -21.97 -6.55 33.88
CA TYR A 25 -22.87 -5.90 32.95
C TYR A 25 -22.32 -4.54 32.54
N ILE A 26 -21.88 -4.41 31.30
CA ILE A 26 -21.27 -3.18 30.79
C ILE A 26 -22.29 -2.47 29.93
N LYS A 27 -22.62 -1.24 30.29
CA LYS A 27 -23.53 -0.38 29.54
C LYS A 27 -22.84 0.93 29.23
N GLY A 28 -23.18 1.53 28.11
CA GLY A 28 -22.50 2.75 27.73
C GLY A 28 -22.97 3.36 26.44
N LYS A 29 -22.26 4.40 26.04
CA LYS A 29 -22.47 5.07 24.75
C LYS A 29 -21.14 5.30 24.06
N VAL A 30 -21.10 4.95 22.77
CA VAL A 30 -20.01 5.32 21.87
C VAL A 30 -20.32 6.70 21.30
N ILE A 31 -19.32 7.57 21.22
CA ILE A 31 -19.42 8.97 20.75
C ILE A 31 -18.25 9.23 19.78
N ASP A 32 -18.51 9.93 18.68
CA ASP A 32 -17.45 10.43 17.81
C ASP A 32 -16.89 11.73 18.41
N SER A 33 -15.57 11.79 18.53
CA SER A 33 -14.83 12.96 19.02
C SER A 33 -15.06 14.25 18.23
N LEU A 34 -15.47 14.17 16.96
CA LEU A 34 -15.53 15.33 16.05
C LEU A 34 -16.94 15.70 15.57
N ASN A 35 -17.87 14.75 15.46
CA ASN A 35 -19.25 15.00 15.04
C ASN A 35 -20.26 14.22 15.89
N GLN A 36 -21.52 14.65 15.94
CA GLN A 36 -22.62 13.93 16.62
C GLN A 36 -23.66 13.32 15.66
N PRO A 37 -23.34 12.34 14.80
CA PRO A 37 -24.35 11.45 14.25
C PRO A 37 -24.37 10.11 14.99
N GLY A 38 -25.55 9.48 15.06
CA GLY A 38 -25.71 8.13 15.59
C GLY A 38 -24.97 7.05 14.78
N PHE A 39 -24.65 5.92 15.42
CA PHE A 39 -23.93 4.80 14.82
C PHE A 39 -24.87 3.65 14.44
N TYR A 40 -25.34 3.60 13.19
CA TYR A 40 -26.23 2.53 12.71
C TYR A 40 -25.58 1.12 12.72
N ASN A 41 -24.25 1.03 12.62
CA ASN A 41 -23.50 -0.23 12.52
C ASN A 41 -22.46 -0.38 13.64
N LEU A 42 -22.80 -0.01 14.88
CA LEU A 42 -21.92 -0.25 16.03
C LEU A 42 -21.90 -1.75 16.37
N MET A 43 -20.71 -2.32 16.46
CA MET A 43 -20.48 -3.69 16.94
C MET A 43 -19.59 -3.67 18.19
N VAL A 44 -20.05 -4.34 19.23
CA VAL A 44 -19.31 -4.54 20.49
C VAL A 44 -18.90 -6.01 20.53
N ILE A 45 -17.60 -6.27 20.46
CA ILE A 45 -17.04 -7.61 20.27
C ILE A 45 -16.18 -7.95 21.47
N ASN A 46 -16.50 -9.02 22.17
CA ASN A 46 -15.58 -9.62 23.12
C ASN A 46 -14.54 -10.42 22.34
N LEU A 47 -13.27 -10.01 22.41
CA LEU A 47 -12.17 -10.64 21.68
C LEU A 47 -11.76 -11.99 22.28
N THR A 48 -11.98 -12.20 23.58
CA THR A 48 -11.69 -13.46 24.24
C THR A 48 -12.66 -14.55 23.79
N THR A 49 -13.97 -14.25 23.77
CA THR A 49 -15.00 -15.21 23.40
C THR A 49 -15.38 -15.17 21.92
N GLN A 50 -14.88 -14.17 21.18
CA GLN A 50 -15.22 -13.87 19.78
C GLN A 50 -16.72 -13.60 19.54
N GLN A 51 -17.46 -13.29 20.60
CA GLN A 51 -18.89 -12.98 20.49
C GLN A 51 -19.09 -11.48 20.28
N GLY A 52 -19.93 -11.14 19.29
CA GLY A 52 -20.28 -9.77 18.96
C GLY A 52 -21.76 -9.48 19.14
N VAL A 53 -22.08 -8.29 19.64
CA VAL A 53 -23.44 -7.77 19.78
C VAL A 53 -23.54 -6.44 19.05
N PHE A 54 -24.68 -6.20 18.40
CA PHE A 54 -24.96 -4.92 17.76
C PHE A 54 -25.39 -3.88 18.80
N GLY A 55 -24.80 -2.69 18.72
CA GLY A 55 -25.25 -1.51 19.45
C GLY A 55 -26.47 -0.86 18.80
N GLN A 56 -27.05 0.09 19.49
CA GLN A 56 -28.16 0.90 19.00
C GLN A 56 -27.68 2.00 18.05
N ALA A 57 -28.55 2.45 17.15
CA ALA A 57 -28.30 3.59 16.27
C ALA A 57 -27.94 4.88 17.02
N SER A 58 -28.37 5.01 18.28
CA SER A 58 -27.99 6.12 19.16
C SER A 58 -26.53 6.09 19.62
N GLY A 59 -25.79 5.00 19.35
CA GLY A 59 -24.47 4.71 19.90
C GLY A 59 -24.51 4.00 21.27
N GLY A 60 -25.70 3.73 21.81
CA GLY A 60 -25.87 2.99 23.06
C GLY A 60 -25.52 1.51 22.90
N PHE A 61 -24.94 0.89 23.91
CA PHE A 61 -24.68 -0.54 23.94
C PHE A 61 -24.83 -1.12 25.34
N ALA A 62 -25.04 -2.43 25.40
CA ALA A 62 -25.04 -3.22 26.63
C ALA A 62 -24.52 -4.63 26.34
N VAL A 63 -23.59 -5.12 27.14
CA VAL A 63 -22.97 -6.45 26.97
C VAL A 63 -22.57 -7.04 28.32
N TYR A 64 -22.62 -8.37 28.44
CA TYR A 64 -22.04 -9.09 29.57
C TYR A 64 -20.67 -9.62 29.18
N ALA A 65 -19.66 -9.39 30.02
CA ALA A 65 -18.30 -9.87 29.81
C ALA A 65 -17.65 -10.25 31.15
N ARG A 66 -16.62 -11.10 31.12
CA ARG A 66 -15.89 -11.49 32.33
C ARG A 66 -14.83 -10.44 32.66
N PRO A 67 -14.50 -10.24 33.95
CA PRO A 67 -13.31 -9.46 34.32
C PRO A 67 -12.07 -9.95 33.58
N GLY A 68 -11.27 -9.03 33.05
CA GLY A 68 -10.09 -9.33 32.23
C GLY A 68 -10.35 -9.60 30.75
N ASP A 69 -11.61 -9.70 30.30
CA ASP A 69 -11.91 -9.79 28.87
C ASP A 69 -11.56 -8.48 28.14
N ARG A 70 -11.21 -8.60 26.86
CA ARG A 70 -10.98 -7.46 25.97
C ARG A 70 -12.19 -7.21 25.10
N ILE A 71 -12.74 -6.01 25.14
CA ILE A 71 -13.88 -5.61 24.32
C ILE A 71 -13.41 -4.62 23.26
N ALA A 72 -13.75 -4.92 22.01
CA ALA A 72 -13.52 -4.07 20.85
C ALA A 72 -14.83 -3.40 20.40
N PHE A 73 -14.77 -2.10 20.19
CA PHE A 73 -15.82 -1.30 19.58
C PHE A 73 -15.44 -1.04 18.13
N SER A 74 -16.28 -1.53 17.20
CA SER A 74 -16.04 -1.46 15.76
C SER A 74 -17.22 -0.78 15.08
N VAL A 75 -16.91 0.25 14.28
CA VAL A 75 -17.87 0.95 13.41
C VAL A 75 -17.19 1.11 12.05
N LYS A 76 -17.93 0.89 10.95
CA LYS A 76 -17.41 1.05 9.59
C LYS A 76 -16.89 2.48 9.38
N GLY A 77 -15.64 2.64 8.96
CA GLY A 77 -15.01 3.94 8.71
C GLY A 77 -14.48 4.64 9.97
N TYR A 78 -14.40 3.95 11.11
CA TYR A 78 -13.80 4.46 12.35
C TYR A 78 -12.69 3.53 12.83
N ARG A 79 -11.70 4.10 13.51
CA ARG A 79 -10.66 3.30 14.18
C ARG A 79 -11.27 2.55 15.36
N LYS A 80 -10.96 1.25 15.43
CA LYS A 80 -11.42 0.38 16.52
C LYS A 80 -10.89 0.88 17.85
N LYS A 81 -11.75 0.90 18.86
CA LYS A 81 -11.37 1.21 20.24
C LYS A 81 -11.48 -0.03 21.10
N TYR A 82 -10.56 -0.18 22.05
CA TYR A 82 -10.50 -1.33 22.93
C TYR A 82 -10.60 -0.89 24.38
N ILE A 83 -11.26 -1.70 25.20
CA ILE A 83 -11.23 -1.61 26.65
C ILE A 83 -10.95 -2.99 27.23
N GLU A 84 -10.32 -3.02 28.40
CA GLU A 84 -10.24 -4.20 29.24
C GLU A 84 -11.33 -4.10 30.32
N VAL A 85 -12.02 -5.20 30.57
CA VAL A 85 -13.09 -5.24 31.58
C VAL A 85 -12.45 -5.18 32.97
N PRO A 86 -12.70 -4.12 33.77
CA PRO A 86 -12.09 -3.98 35.08
C PRO A 86 -12.61 -5.04 36.06
N GLU A 87 -11.76 -5.43 37.01
CA GLU A 87 -12.20 -6.19 38.17
C GLU A 87 -13.09 -5.31 39.05
N GLN A 88 -14.34 -5.75 39.30
CA GLN A 88 -15.32 -5.03 40.09
C GLN A 88 -15.51 -5.68 41.47
N ASN A 89 -15.76 -4.85 42.48
CA ASN A 89 -16.09 -5.31 43.84
C ASN A 89 -17.51 -5.88 43.88
N GLU A 90 -17.75 -6.88 44.76
CA GLU A 90 -18.99 -7.68 44.88
C GLU A 90 -20.31 -6.89 44.91
N LYS A 91 -20.29 -5.62 45.32
CA LYS A 91 -21.52 -4.83 45.53
C LYS A 91 -22.10 -4.24 44.24
N GLU A 92 -21.30 -4.10 43.18
CA GLU A 92 -21.73 -3.46 41.93
C GLU A 92 -21.12 -4.17 40.71
N CYS A 93 -21.74 -5.26 40.25
CA CYS A 93 -21.34 -5.96 39.02
C CYS A 93 -21.86 -5.24 37.75
N HIS A 94 -21.81 -3.90 37.73
CA HIS A 94 -22.17 -3.09 36.58
C HIS A 94 -21.09 -2.05 36.30
N PHE A 95 -20.89 -1.71 35.03
CA PHE A 95 -19.88 -0.74 34.62
C PHE A 95 -20.44 0.14 33.51
N ASP A 96 -20.66 1.42 33.83
CA ASP A 96 -21.11 2.43 32.88
C ASP A 96 -19.90 3.15 32.26
N THR A 97 -19.85 3.23 30.93
CA THR A 97 -18.71 3.85 30.24
C THR A 97 -19.09 4.65 28.99
N LEU A 98 -18.26 5.66 28.69
CA LEU A 98 -18.35 6.46 27.47
C LEU A 98 -17.11 6.21 26.62
N ILE A 99 -17.31 5.82 25.37
CA ILE A 99 -16.24 5.42 24.47
C ILE A 99 -16.14 6.44 23.33
N TYR A 100 -14.99 7.11 23.26
CA TYR A 100 -14.71 8.03 22.17
C TYR A 100 -13.97 7.31 21.04
N ILE A 101 -14.52 7.39 19.82
CA ILE A 101 -13.91 6.86 18.60
C ILE A 101 -13.60 7.98 17.61
N THR A 102 -12.57 7.77 16.78
CA THR A 102 -12.15 8.72 15.75
C THR A 102 -12.38 8.11 14.38
N LYS A 103 -12.87 8.91 13.43
CA LYS A 103 -13.00 8.49 12.03
C LYS A 103 -11.64 8.04 11.48
N ASP A 104 -11.64 6.95 10.72
CA ASP A 104 -10.48 6.48 9.99
C ASP A 104 -10.40 7.28 8.69
N VAL A 105 -9.52 8.29 8.66
CA VAL A 105 -9.27 9.08 7.45
C VAL A 105 -8.22 8.32 6.66
N GLN A 106 -8.66 7.58 5.65
CA GLN A 106 -7.76 6.98 4.68
C GLN A 106 -7.47 8.02 3.60
N GLU A 107 -6.23 8.45 3.51
CA GLU A 107 -5.73 9.21 2.36
C GLU A 107 -5.38 8.19 1.28
N PHE A 108 -6.07 8.26 0.14
CA PHE A 108 -5.73 7.48 -1.04
C PHE A 108 -4.84 8.33 -1.94
N GLU A 109 -3.78 7.73 -2.47
CA GLU A 109 -3.02 8.37 -3.53
C GLU A 109 -3.87 8.47 -4.79
N ALA A 110 -3.80 9.62 -5.47
CA ALA A 110 -4.56 9.83 -6.69
C ALA A 110 -4.03 8.93 -7.80
N VAL A 111 -4.87 8.03 -8.31
CA VAL A 111 -4.53 7.19 -9.47
C VAL A 111 -4.59 8.06 -10.72
N THR A 112 -3.44 8.27 -11.36
CA THR A 112 -3.38 8.95 -12.66
C THR A 112 -3.70 7.94 -13.75
N VAL A 113 -4.86 8.09 -14.39
CA VAL A 113 -5.26 7.25 -15.52
C VAL A 113 -4.67 7.85 -16.80
N TYR A 114 -3.84 7.08 -17.50
CA TYR A 114 -3.31 7.45 -18.81
C TYR A 114 -4.14 6.79 -19.91
N PRO A 115 -4.52 7.51 -20.98
CA PRO A 115 -5.14 6.89 -22.15
C PRO A 115 -4.12 5.95 -22.80
N ILE A 116 -4.53 4.71 -23.09
CA ILE A 116 -3.68 3.72 -23.73
C ILE A 116 -3.59 4.05 -25.23
N LYS A 117 -2.37 4.22 -25.74
CA LYS A 117 -2.11 4.40 -27.18
C LYS A 117 -2.29 3.09 -27.93
N SER A 118 -2.67 3.16 -29.21
CA SER A 118 -2.69 1.96 -30.06
C SER A 118 -1.28 1.51 -30.43
N LEU A 119 -1.11 0.23 -30.76
CA LEU A 119 0.19 -0.29 -31.21
C LEU A 119 0.68 0.40 -32.50
N GLU A 120 -0.24 0.79 -33.38
CA GLU A 120 0.07 1.55 -34.60
C GLU A 120 0.67 2.94 -34.28
N GLN A 121 0.06 3.68 -33.35
CA GLN A 121 0.59 4.98 -32.91
C GLN A 121 1.97 4.84 -32.27
N ILE A 122 2.13 3.82 -31.42
CA ILE A 122 3.43 3.54 -30.78
C ILE A 122 4.47 3.17 -31.85
N LYS A 123 4.08 2.42 -32.89
CA LYS A 123 4.96 2.08 -34.00
C LYS A 123 5.43 3.32 -34.78
N GLU A 124 4.53 4.24 -35.10
CA GLU A 124 4.89 5.51 -35.74
C GLU A 124 5.87 6.34 -34.87
N GLU A 125 5.65 6.38 -33.55
CA GLU A 125 6.54 7.04 -32.60
C GLU A 125 7.91 6.36 -32.52
N ARG A 126 7.96 5.02 -32.56
CA ARG A 126 9.21 4.25 -32.64
C ARG A 126 9.98 4.60 -33.90
N GLU A 127 9.34 4.53 -35.07
CA GLU A 127 9.98 4.79 -36.36
C GLU A 127 10.47 6.23 -36.50
N SER A 128 9.74 7.20 -35.95
CA SER A 128 10.09 8.61 -35.97
C SER A 128 11.08 9.05 -34.85
N LEU A 129 11.43 8.14 -33.93
CA LEU A 129 12.35 8.42 -32.83
C LEU A 129 13.67 8.97 -33.38
N SER A 130 13.98 10.22 -33.08
CA SER A 130 15.19 10.87 -33.56
C SER A 130 15.70 11.87 -32.53
N MET A 131 17.02 12.00 -32.44
CA MET A 131 17.62 13.01 -31.59
C MET A 131 17.51 14.36 -32.29
N ARG A 132 17.01 15.36 -31.58
CA ARG A 132 16.94 16.74 -32.09
C ARG A 132 18.32 17.19 -32.58
N GLU A 133 18.37 17.65 -33.82
CA GLU A 133 19.58 18.22 -34.38
C GLU A 133 19.97 19.48 -33.60
N THR A 134 21.19 19.46 -33.05
CA THR A 134 21.87 20.68 -32.63
C THR A 134 22.82 21.09 -33.76
N ARG A 135 23.26 22.35 -33.80
CA ARG A 135 24.24 22.78 -34.81
C ARG A 135 25.57 22.05 -34.57
N THR A 136 25.72 20.85 -35.11
CA THR A 136 26.95 20.07 -34.99
C THR A 136 27.77 20.26 -36.25
N VAL A 137 29.01 20.68 -36.08
CA VAL A 137 29.96 20.74 -37.19
C VAL A 137 30.50 19.33 -37.42
N THR A 138 29.98 18.63 -38.44
CA THR A 138 30.54 17.36 -38.92
C THR A 138 31.71 17.63 -39.87
N GLY A 139 32.62 16.68 -40.07
CA GLY A 139 33.96 16.88 -40.66
C GLY A 139 34.07 17.72 -41.94
N VAL A 140 33.04 17.76 -42.78
CA VAL A 140 32.98 18.63 -43.98
C VAL A 140 32.77 20.11 -43.60
N ASN A 141 31.86 20.40 -42.66
CA ASN A 141 31.56 21.76 -42.18
C ASN A 141 32.69 22.39 -41.36
N VAL A 142 33.68 21.61 -40.91
CA VAL A 142 34.81 22.15 -40.12
C VAL A 142 35.73 23.00 -40.99
N PHE A 143 35.96 22.57 -42.24
CA PHE A 143 36.75 23.32 -43.21
C PHE A 143 36.02 24.60 -43.67
N ASP A 144 34.71 24.51 -43.86
CA ASP A 144 33.88 25.63 -44.30
C ASP A 144 33.56 26.62 -43.17
N SER A 145 33.72 26.22 -41.91
CA SER A 145 33.36 27.05 -40.75
C SER A 145 34.19 26.72 -39.48
N PRO A 146 35.51 27.02 -39.49
CA PRO A 146 36.41 26.70 -38.38
C PRO A 146 36.05 27.41 -37.07
N ILE A 147 35.49 28.63 -37.13
CA ILE A 147 35.04 29.37 -35.94
C ILE A 147 33.87 28.65 -35.27
N THR A 148 32.92 28.15 -36.06
CA THR A 148 31.78 27.36 -35.56
C THR A 148 32.27 26.08 -34.89
N ALA A 149 33.28 25.41 -35.45
CA ALA A 149 33.87 24.21 -34.85
C ALA A 149 34.48 24.49 -33.47
N LEU A 150 35.18 25.62 -33.32
CA LEU A 150 35.74 26.05 -32.02
C LEU A 150 34.65 26.42 -31.02
N TYR A 151 33.63 27.16 -31.45
CA TYR A 151 32.48 27.50 -30.61
C TYR A 151 31.80 26.24 -30.09
N GLU A 152 31.51 25.29 -30.97
CA GLU A 152 30.87 24.04 -30.61
C GLU A 152 31.70 23.15 -29.67
N ARG A 153 33.05 23.20 -29.79
CA ARG A 153 33.96 22.44 -28.92
C ARG A 153 34.08 23.06 -27.52
N PHE A 154 34.23 24.39 -27.42
CA PHE A 154 34.62 25.06 -26.18
C PHE A 154 33.50 25.85 -25.49
N SER A 155 32.41 26.19 -26.20
CA SER A 155 31.31 26.95 -25.61
C SER A 155 30.50 26.09 -24.65
N LYS A 156 30.44 26.49 -23.37
CA LYS A 156 29.55 25.89 -22.37
C LYS A 156 28.10 25.85 -22.84
N LYS A 157 27.64 26.89 -23.55
CA LYS A 157 26.27 26.96 -24.08
C LYS A 157 26.01 25.91 -25.16
N ALA A 158 26.98 25.65 -26.04
CA ALA A 158 26.87 24.62 -27.06
C ALA A 158 26.86 23.22 -26.42
N GLN A 159 27.75 22.98 -25.45
CA GLN A 159 27.80 21.73 -24.69
C GLN A 159 26.50 21.45 -23.94
N SER A 160 25.94 22.45 -23.24
CA SER A 160 24.65 22.32 -22.55
C SER A 160 23.51 21.98 -23.51
N LYS A 161 23.45 22.62 -24.69
CA LYS A 161 22.42 22.32 -25.69
C LYS A 161 22.48 20.87 -26.18
N ARG A 162 23.68 20.35 -26.41
CA ARG A 162 23.88 18.95 -26.81
C ARG A 162 23.46 17.98 -25.71
N LEU A 163 23.84 18.28 -24.47
CA LEU A 163 23.44 17.47 -23.32
C LEU A 163 21.91 17.43 -23.17
N VAL A 164 21.23 18.57 -23.29
CA VAL A 164 19.77 18.64 -23.26
C VAL A 164 19.16 17.79 -24.37
N ALA A 165 19.63 17.91 -25.62
CA ALA A 165 19.13 17.10 -26.72
C ALA A 165 19.35 15.58 -26.49
N GLN A 166 20.45 15.19 -25.84
CA GLN A 166 20.69 13.79 -25.45
C GLN A 166 19.77 13.31 -24.32
N MET A 167 19.48 14.17 -23.35
CA MET A 167 18.55 13.85 -22.25
C MET A 167 17.12 13.72 -22.78
N GLU A 168 16.64 14.71 -23.56
CA GLU A 168 15.33 14.66 -24.23
C GLU A 168 15.18 13.38 -25.07
N TYR A 169 16.24 13.01 -25.78
CA TYR A 169 16.24 11.80 -26.59
C TYR A 169 16.10 10.51 -25.77
N ARG A 170 16.85 10.41 -24.66
CA ARG A 170 16.75 9.28 -23.73
C ARG A 170 15.37 9.21 -23.08
N ASP A 171 14.83 10.34 -22.68
CA ASP A 171 13.51 10.44 -22.08
C ASP A 171 12.42 10.03 -23.07
N ASN A 172 12.50 10.48 -24.32
CA ASN A 172 11.59 10.07 -25.39
C ASN A 172 11.63 8.56 -25.64
N LYS A 173 12.84 7.98 -25.73
CA LYS A 173 13.01 6.54 -25.88
C LYS A 173 12.37 5.78 -24.71
N ASN A 174 12.64 6.20 -23.48
CA ASN A 174 12.08 5.56 -22.29
C ASN A 174 10.56 5.70 -22.23
N MET A 175 10.02 6.86 -22.64
CA MET A 175 8.59 7.11 -22.71
C MET A 175 7.92 6.17 -23.72
N ILE A 176 8.49 5.97 -24.90
CA ILE A 176 7.97 5.03 -25.91
C ILE A 176 7.92 3.61 -25.35
N VAL A 177 8.99 3.15 -24.70
CA VAL A 177 8.99 1.81 -24.07
C VAL A 177 7.97 1.73 -22.95
N LYS A 178 7.77 2.80 -22.17
CA LYS A 178 6.74 2.87 -21.13
C LYS A 178 5.33 2.73 -21.72
N GLU A 179 5.02 3.44 -22.81
CA GLU A 179 3.75 3.31 -23.53
C GLU A 179 3.55 1.90 -24.10
N LEU A 180 4.61 1.30 -24.63
CA LEU A 180 4.59 -0.09 -25.10
C LEU A 180 4.22 -1.06 -23.98
N LEU A 181 4.84 -0.92 -22.79
CA LEU A 181 4.52 -1.74 -21.63
C LEU A 181 3.08 -1.53 -21.15
N ARG A 182 2.57 -0.27 -21.14
CA ARG A 182 1.16 0.00 -20.82
C ARG A 182 0.21 -0.72 -21.77
N ALA A 183 0.50 -0.67 -23.07
CA ALA A 183 -0.30 -1.38 -24.07
C ALA A 183 -0.26 -2.90 -23.82
N TYR A 184 0.92 -3.48 -23.57
CA TYR A 184 1.06 -4.91 -23.32
C TYR A 184 0.38 -5.38 -22.03
N VAL A 185 0.41 -4.57 -20.97
CA VAL A 185 -0.36 -4.84 -19.75
C VAL A 185 -1.86 -4.77 -20.03
N SER A 186 -2.31 -3.79 -20.81
CA SER A 186 -3.73 -3.67 -21.17
C SER A 186 -4.24 -4.81 -22.04
N TYR A 187 -3.38 -5.45 -22.82
CA TYR A 187 -3.74 -6.59 -23.68
C TYR A 187 -3.45 -7.95 -23.01
N ASP A 188 -3.19 -7.98 -21.70
CA ASP A 188 -2.87 -9.20 -20.94
C ASP A 188 -1.64 -9.99 -21.48
N VAL A 189 -0.72 -9.30 -22.16
CA VAL A 189 0.52 -9.89 -22.70
C VAL A 189 1.60 -9.96 -21.64
N VAL A 190 1.63 -8.96 -20.74
CA VAL A 190 2.62 -8.79 -19.68
C VAL A 190 1.90 -8.45 -18.38
N TYR A 191 2.36 -9.05 -17.28
CA TYR A 191 1.87 -8.74 -15.93
C TYR A 191 2.97 -8.07 -15.13
N LEU A 192 2.89 -6.75 -15.02
CA LEU A 192 3.84 -5.87 -14.34
C LEU A 192 3.10 -4.62 -13.85
N GLU A 193 3.37 -4.19 -12.62
CA GLU A 193 2.77 -2.96 -12.08
C GLU A 193 3.49 -1.71 -12.61
N GLU A 194 2.77 -0.60 -12.77
CA GLU A 194 3.36 0.62 -13.34
C GLU A 194 4.55 1.16 -12.53
N GLU A 195 4.51 1.00 -11.20
CA GLU A 195 5.61 1.37 -10.30
C GLU A 195 6.93 0.67 -10.65
N GLN A 196 6.84 -0.52 -11.24
CA GLN A 196 7.98 -1.34 -11.62
C GLN A 196 8.52 -1.01 -13.02
N PHE A 197 7.80 -0.19 -13.81
CA PHE A 197 8.15 0.06 -15.22
C PHE A 197 9.51 0.71 -15.37
N THR A 198 9.82 1.74 -14.58
CA THR A 198 11.11 2.45 -14.71
C THR A 198 12.29 1.52 -14.44
N ALA A 199 12.21 0.69 -13.39
CA ALA A 199 13.25 -0.27 -13.07
C ALA A 199 13.38 -1.33 -14.18
N PHE A 200 12.27 -1.83 -14.69
CA PHE A 200 12.27 -2.82 -15.76
C PHE A 200 12.76 -2.26 -17.10
N ILE A 201 12.42 -1.03 -17.47
CA ILE A 201 12.94 -0.35 -18.67
C ILE A 201 14.47 -0.23 -18.60
N ASN A 202 15.01 0.13 -17.43
CA ASN A 202 16.45 0.20 -17.21
C ASN A 202 17.11 -1.19 -17.33
N PHE A 203 16.46 -2.24 -16.83
CA PHE A 203 16.92 -3.62 -16.99
C PHE A 203 16.90 -4.09 -18.45
N LEU A 204 15.83 -3.76 -19.18
CA LEU A 204 15.67 -4.13 -20.59
C LEU A 204 16.81 -3.54 -21.45
N ASN A 205 17.19 -2.28 -21.19
CA ASN A 205 18.23 -1.56 -21.93
C ASN A 205 18.13 -1.79 -23.45
N ILE A 206 16.90 -1.66 -23.99
CA ILE A 206 16.58 -2.02 -25.38
C ILE A 206 17.47 -1.24 -26.35
N ASP A 207 18.06 -1.92 -27.33
CA ASP A 207 18.79 -1.24 -28.39
C ASP A 207 17.88 -0.33 -29.24
N GLU A 208 18.39 0.82 -29.65
CA GLU A 208 17.61 1.77 -30.46
C GLU A 208 17.20 1.19 -31.81
N SER A 209 18.13 0.55 -32.52
CA SER A 209 17.87 0.05 -33.86
C SER A 209 16.83 -1.06 -33.83
N PHE A 210 16.88 -1.91 -32.80
CA PHE A 210 15.88 -2.91 -32.53
C PHE A 210 14.52 -2.28 -32.20
N LEU A 211 14.46 -1.29 -31.29
CA LEU A 211 13.22 -0.60 -30.95
C LEU A 211 12.51 0.00 -32.18
N LYS A 212 13.28 0.55 -33.13
CA LYS A 212 12.76 1.16 -34.36
C LYS A 212 12.25 0.15 -35.39
N THR A 213 12.98 -0.94 -35.59
CA THR A 213 12.78 -1.83 -36.73
C THR A 213 12.06 -3.14 -36.40
N ALA A 214 12.02 -3.53 -35.13
CA ALA A 214 11.39 -4.77 -34.69
C ALA A 214 9.89 -4.77 -34.97
N SER A 215 9.40 -5.95 -35.36
CA SER A 215 7.96 -6.20 -35.45
C SER A 215 7.34 -6.24 -34.05
N ASP A 216 6.03 -6.04 -33.97
CA ASP A 216 5.33 -6.09 -32.69
C ASP A 216 5.44 -7.48 -32.05
N TYR A 217 5.48 -8.54 -32.86
CA TYR A 217 5.71 -9.90 -32.39
C TYR A 217 7.09 -10.06 -31.74
N ASP A 218 8.14 -9.57 -32.40
CA ASP A 218 9.51 -9.68 -31.89
C ASP A 218 9.66 -8.91 -30.57
N LEU A 219 9.03 -7.74 -30.45
CA LEU A 219 9.03 -6.95 -29.23
C LEU A 219 8.30 -7.65 -28.08
N ILE A 220 7.14 -8.26 -28.35
CA ILE A 220 6.40 -9.05 -27.35
C ILE A 220 7.28 -10.19 -26.84
N MET A 221 7.84 -10.99 -27.74
CA MET A 221 8.68 -12.12 -27.36
C MET A 221 9.91 -11.68 -26.56
N TYR A 222 10.58 -10.61 -27.01
CA TYR A 222 11.74 -10.06 -26.33
C TYR A 222 11.40 -9.56 -24.92
N ILE A 223 10.30 -8.82 -24.75
CA ILE A 223 9.90 -8.27 -23.46
C ILE A 223 9.44 -9.39 -22.51
N GLN A 224 8.70 -10.38 -22.99
CA GLN A 224 8.28 -11.53 -22.19
C GLN A 224 9.47 -12.32 -21.65
N ASP A 225 10.42 -12.68 -22.51
CA ASP A 225 11.66 -13.36 -22.12
C ASP A 225 12.42 -12.57 -21.04
N LYS A 226 12.61 -11.27 -21.25
CA LYS A 226 13.32 -10.42 -20.28
C LYS A 226 12.54 -10.23 -18.99
N LEU A 227 11.22 -10.23 -19.02
CA LEU A 227 10.40 -10.16 -17.82
C LEU A 227 10.55 -11.41 -16.96
N GLU A 228 10.61 -12.60 -17.56
CA GLU A 228 10.87 -13.84 -16.82
C GLU A 228 12.23 -13.79 -16.12
N HIS A 229 13.26 -13.34 -16.84
CA HIS A 229 14.58 -13.11 -16.24
C HIS A 229 14.53 -12.08 -15.09
N TYR A 230 13.84 -10.97 -15.27
CA TYR A 230 13.70 -9.93 -14.25
C TYR A 230 12.99 -10.46 -12.99
N LYS A 231 11.92 -11.25 -13.15
CA LYS A 231 11.21 -11.91 -12.05
C LYS A 231 12.08 -12.92 -11.30
N SER A 232 12.91 -13.66 -12.03
CA SER A 232 13.85 -14.64 -11.44
C SER A 232 14.94 -13.96 -10.60
N LEU A 233 15.41 -12.79 -11.03
CA LEU A 233 16.45 -12.02 -10.33
C LEU A 233 15.90 -11.22 -9.14
N HIS A 234 14.63 -10.83 -9.17
CA HIS A 234 13.99 -9.97 -8.17
C HIS A 234 12.70 -10.58 -7.59
N PRO A 235 12.75 -11.79 -6.99
CA PRO A 235 11.56 -12.46 -6.47
C PRO A 235 10.82 -11.63 -5.40
N GLU A 236 11.54 -10.80 -4.63
CA GLU A 236 10.98 -9.91 -3.62
C GLU A 236 9.96 -8.90 -4.15
N LEU A 237 10.10 -8.47 -5.41
CA LEU A 237 9.21 -7.48 -6.03
C LEU A 237 7.88 -8.08 -6.48
N PHE A 238 7.79 -9.42 -6.56
CA PHE A 238 6.62 -10.13 -7.12
C PHE A 238 5.94 -11.06 -6.10
N ASN A 239 6.51 -11.22 -4.90
CA ASN A 239 6.02 -12.13 -3.86
C ASN A 239 5.15 -11.46 -2.79
N LEU A 240 4.69 -10.23 -3.00
CA LEU A 240 3.77 -9.57 -2.07
C LEU A 240 2.35 -10.12 -2.27
N LYS A 241 2.02 -11.18 -1.53
CA LYS A 241 0.66 -11.63 -1.23
C LYS A 241 0.29 -11.24 0.21
#